data_AF-A0A1X7SJC2-F1
#
_entry.id   AF-A0A1X7SJC2-F1
#
_cell.length_a   1.000
_cell.length_b   1.000
_cell.length_c   1.000
_cell.angle_alpha   90.00
_cell.angle_beta   90.00
_cell.angle_gamma   90.00
#
_symmetry.space_group_name_H-M   'P 1'
#
loop_
_entity.id
_entity.type
_entity.pdbx_description
1 polymer ?
#
loop_
_entity_poly.entity_id
_entity_poly.type
_entity_poly.pdbx_seq_one_letter_code
_entity_poly.pdbx_strand_id
1 'polypeptide(L)'
;MFGGETDNGFSNKLYMISFTKTSVDILEVPNPGGSVQWPKGRWGHSSVLITTSSGPHLLVVGGDLVYDVWLLDINKRKWKELINLPDNVTKRYWHSLSVWSVTPTTNWIIEFGGKRDVFTTISDTAVIELSKYM
;
A
#
# COMPACT_ATOMS: atom_id res chain seq x y z
N MET A 1 -0.48 4.90 8.94
CA MET A 1 -1.55 5.41 8.07
C MET A 1 -0.92 6.18 6.93
N PHE A 2 -1.38 5.99 5.70
CA PHE A 2 -0.83 6.65 4.51
C PHE A 2 -1.98 7.10 3.61
N GLY A 3 -1.81 8.22 2.92
CA GLY A 3 -2.77 8.72 1.95
C GLY A 3 -4.03 9.35 2.54
N GLY A 4 -5.13 9.27 1.79
CA GLY A 4 -6.45 9.79 2.16
C GLY A 4 -6.88 11.00 1.35
N GLU A 5 -8.19 11.24 1.31
CA GLU A 5 -8.78 12.47 0.76
C GLU A 5 -8.89 13.51 1.89
N THR A 6 -8.41 14.72 1.63
CA THR A 6 -8.43 15.84 2.58
C THR A 6 -8.95 17.09 1.87
N ASP A 7 -9.20 18.17 2.61
CA ASP A 7 -9.59 19.47 2.03
C ASP A 7 -8.55 20.02 1.04
N ASN A 8 -7.29 19.55 1.11
CA ASN A 8 -6.21 19.91 0.20
C ASN A 8 -6.01 18.89 -0.95
N GLY A 9 -6.98 18.01 -1.18
CA GLY A 9 -6.94 16.93 -2.15
C GLY A 9 -6.30 15.65 -1.60
N PHE A 10 -5.81 14.80 -2.51
CA PHE A 10 -5.26 13.49 -2.15
C PHE A 10 -3.90 13.65 -1.46
N SER A 11 -3.85 13.22 -0.20
CA SER A 11 -2.65 13.29 0.62
C SER A 11 -1.64 12.22 0.22
N ASN A 12 -0.35 12.55 0.32
CA ASN A 12 0.77 11.58 0.30
C ASN A 12 1.49 11.52 1.65
N LYS A 13 0.86 12.01 2.72
CA LYS A 13 1.45 12.03 4.05
C LYS A 13 1.48 10.63 4.64
N LEU A 14 2.54 10.35 5.38
CA LEU A 14 2.72 9.12 6.15
C LEU A 14 2.68 9.45 7.64
N TYR A 15 1.77 8.80 8.36
CA TYR A 15 1.67 8.90 9.81
C TYR A 15 2.01 7.57 10.46
N MET A 16 2.96 7.60 11.40
CA MET A 16 3.25 6.51 12.31
C MET A 16 2.45 6.71 13.59
N ILE A 17 1.66 5.71 13.95
CA ILE A 17 0.80 5.77 15.13
C ILE A 17 1.28 4.69 16.09
N SER A 18 1.68 5.09 17.29
CA SER A 18 2.06 4.18 18.37
C SER A 18 1.05 4.28 19.50
N PHE A 19 0.72 3.12 20.06
CA PHE A 19 -0.23 2.98 21.15
C PHE A 19 0.51 2.53 22.41
N THR A 20 0.18 3.14 23.53
CA THR A 20 0.44 2.58 24.86
C THR A 20 -0.88 2.17 25.48
N LYS A 21 -0.86 1.68 26.73
CA LYS A 21 -2.09 1.36 27.47
C LYS A 21 -2.99 2.59 27.67
N THR A 22 -2.43 3.79 27.71
CA THR A 22 -3.14 5.03 28.11
C THR A 22 -2.95 6.21 27.17
N SER A 23 -2.11 6.09 26.14
CA SER A 23 -1.82 7.18 25.21
C SER A 23 -1.71 6.69 23.77
N VAL A 24 -1.89 7.61 22.84
CA VAL A 24 -1.65 7.42 21.42
C VAL A 24 -0.74 8.56 20.96
N ASP A 25 0.39 8.21 20.36
CA ASP A 25 1.28 9.17 19.74
C ASP A 25 1.14 9.06 18.22
N ILE A 26 0.91 10.19 17.56
CA ILE A 26 0.79 10.29 16.11
C ILE A 26 1.95 11.14 15.60
N LEU A 27 2.85 10.53 14.84
CA LEU A 27 4.01 11.17 14.24
C LEU A 27 3.85 11.25 12.73
N GLU A 28 3.80 12.47 12.18
CA GLU A 28 3.98 12.67 10.73
C GLU A 28 5.44 12.37 10.36
N VAL A 29 5.65 11.45 9.41
CA VAL A 29 6.97 11.18 8.84
C VAL A 29 7.21 12.21 7.74
N PRO A 30 8.22 13.08 7.87
CA PRO A 30 8.49 14.09 6.86
C PRO A 30 8.79 13.44 5.52
N ASN A 31 8.09 13.89 4.47
CA ASN A 31 8.47 13.56 3.11
C ASN A 31 9.80 14.26 2.79
N PRO A 32 10.90 13.53 2.55
CA PRO A 32 12.22 14.13 2.35
C PRO A 32 12.32 14.93 1.05
N GLY A 33 11.36 14.78 0.12
CA GLY A 33 11.40 15.40 -1.19
C GLY A 33 12.56 14.91 -2.07
N GLY A 34 12.74 15.55 -3.22
CA GLY A 34 13.90 15.30 -4.11
C GLY A 34 13.90 13.93 -4.78
N SER A 35 15.07 13.28 -4.81
CA SER A 35 15.34 12.02 -5.52
C SER A 35 14.96 10.76 -4.75
N VAL A 36 14.38 10.90 -3.55
CA VAL A 36 13.96 9.76 -2.73
C VAL A 36 12.61 9.26 -3.22
N GLN A 37 12.50 7.95 -3.42
CA GLN A 37 11.24 7.32 -3.78
C GLN A 37 10.16 7.61 -2.71
N TRP A 38 9.02 8.17 -3.15
CA TRP A 38 7.87 8.46 -2.30
C TRP A 38 6.57 8.35 -3.11
N PRO A 39 5.53 7.64 -2.64
CA PRO A 39 4.32 7.47 -3.41
C PRO A 39 3.56 8.79 -3.58
N LYS A 40 2.94 8.96 -4.75
CA LYS A 40 2.01 10.08 -4.99
C LYS A 40 0.80 10.03 -4.06
N GLY A 41 0.17 11.19 -3.89
CA GLY A 41 -1.01 11.34 -3.06
C GLY A 41 -2.17 10.52 -3.62
N ARG A 42 -2.90 9.82 -2.76
CA ARG A 42 -3.90 8.83 -3.18
C ARG A 42 -4.96 8.56 -2.12
N TRP A 43 -6.13 8.14 -2.56
CA TRP A 43 -7.22 7.64 -1.73
C TRP A 43 -7.82 6.38 -2.37
N GLY A 44 -8.67 5.66 -1.64
CA GLY A 44 -9.29 4.41 -2.12
C GLY A 44 -8.29 3.28 -2.41
N HIS A 45 -7.03 3.42 -2.01
CA HIS A 45 -6.04 2.36 -2.06
C HIS A 45 -6.31 1.37 -0.92
N SER A 46 -5.79 0.15 -1.05
CA SER A 46 -5.74 -0.80 0.05
C SER A 46 -4.32 -0.99 0.53
N SER A 47 -4.19 -1.45 1.78
CA SER A 47 -2.88 -1.79 2.33
C SER A 47 -2.96 -3.00 3.24
N VAL A 48 -1.87 -3.76 3.29
CA VAL A 48 -1.71 -4.92 4.18
C VAL A 48 -0.34 -4.88 4.82
N LEU A 49 -0.29 -5.31 6.09
CA LEU A 49 0.97 -5.54 6.78
C LEU A 49 1.50 -6.92 6.40
N ILE A 50 2.77 -6.98 6.04
CA ILE A 50 3.47 -8.21 5.71
C ILE A 50 4.78 -8.30 6.49
N THR A 51 5.21 -9.53 6.75
CA THR A 51 6.54 -9.79 7.32
C THR A 51 7.42 -10.37 6.22
N THR A 52 8.61 -9.79 6.04
CA THR A 52 9.66 -10.32 5.17
C THR A 52 10.88 -10.68 6.02
N SER A 53 11.91 -11.24 5.41
CA SER A 53 13.18 -11.50 6.09
C SER A 53 13.87 -10.23 6.63
N SER A 54 13.56 -9.05 6.06
CA SER A 54 14.08 -7.75 6.52
C SER A 54 13.17 -7.07 7.57
N GLY A 55 12.06 -7.70 7.95
CA GLY A 55 11.16 -7.22 9.00
C GLY A 55 9.76 -6.82 8.50
N PRO A 56 9.01 -6.03 9.28
CA PRO A 56 7.65 -5.64 8.94
C PRO A 56 7.62 -4.58 7.84
N HIS A 57 6.77 -4.80 6.85
CA HIS A 57 6.53 -3.87 5.76
C HIS A 57 5.03 -3.59 5.61
N LEU A 58 4.71 -2.40 5.10
CA LEU A 58 3.36 -2.06 4.64
C LEU A 58 3.36 -2.10 3.11
N LEU A 59 2.53 -2.98 2.54
CA LEU A 59 2.25 -2.99 1.11
C LEU A 59 1.06 -2.07 0.84
N VAL A 60 1.18 -1.15 -0.10
CA VAL A 60 0.13 -0.24 -0.56
C VAL A 60 -0.13 -0.49 -2.04
N VAL A 61 -1.38 -0.78 -2.40
CA VAL A 61 -1.77 -1.17 -3.77
C VAL A 61 -2.80 -0.20 -4.32
N GLY A 62 -2.50 0.34 -5.50
CA GLY A 62 -3.43 1.13 -6.29
C GLY A 62 -3.90 2.41 -5.61
N GLY A 63 -5.15 2.77 -5.87
CA GLY A 63 -5.76 4.05 -5.53
C GLY A 63 -6.35 4.74 -6.75
N ASP A 64 -7.24 5.69 -6.52
CA ASP A 64 -7.91 6.42 -7.61
C ASP A 64 -6.88 7.14 -8.49
N LEU A 65 -6.91 6.84 -9.80
CA LEU A 65 -5.97 7.33 -10.81
C LEU A 65 -4.48 7.06 -10.53
N VAL A 66 -4.15 6.06 -9.68
CA VAL A 66 -2.76 5.64 -9.41
C VAL A 66 -2.61 4.13 -9.59
N TYR A 67 -1.63 3.73 -10.41
CA TYR A 67 -1.49 2.36 -10.91
C TYR A 67 -0.15 1.73 -10.55
N ASP A 68 0.28 1.93 -9.31
CA ASP A 68 1.56 1.49 -8.79
C ASP A 68 1.38 0.70 -7.48
N VAL A 69 2.44 0.05 -7.04
CA VAL A 69 2.49 -0.68 -5.78
C VAL A 69 3.73 -0.28 -5.02
N TRP A 70 3.55 -0.02 -3.74
CA TRP A 70 4.57 0.56 -2.89
C TRP A 70 4.79 -0.29 -1.64
N LEU A 71 6.05 -0.49 -1.30
CA LEU A 71 6.47 -1.21 -0.11
C LEU A 71 7.19 -0.24 0.83
N LEU A 72 6.62 -0.04 2.03
CA LEU A 72 7.26 0.73 3.09
C LEU A 72 7.99 -0.23 4.02
N ASP A 73 9.32 -0.09 4.13
CA ASP A 73 10.07 -0.63 5.27
C ASP A 73 9.72 0.23 6.50
N ILE A 74 8.95 -0.35 7.42
CA ILE A 74 8.39 0.38 8.57
C ILE A 74 9.51 0.83 9.53
N ASN A 75 10.53 0.00 9.70
CA ASN A 75 11.65 0.30 10.59
C ASN A 75 12.52 1.42 10.04
N LYS A 76 12.79 1.39 8.72
CA LYS A 76 13.64 2.38 8.05
C LYS A 76 12.89 3.62 7.59
N ARG A 77 11.55 3.57 7.56
CA ARG A 77 10.66 4.60 7.01
C ARG A 77 11.02 4.94 5.55
N LYS A 78 11.36 3.91 4.78
CA LYS A 78 11.77 4.04 3.37
C LYS A 78 10.79 3.32 2.48
N TRP A 79 10.36 4.03 1.44
CA TRP A 79 9.53 3.48 0.38
C TRP A 79 10.39 2.85 -0.71
N LYS A 80 9.90 1.75 -1.28
CA LYS A 80 10.36 1.13 -2.51
C LYS A 80 9.16 0.91 -3.41
N GLU A 81 9.22 1.40 -4.64
CA GLU A 81 8.22 1.05 -5.65
C GLU A 81 8.49 -0.38 -6.15
N LEU A 82 7.43 -1.18 -6.24
CA LEU A 82 7.49 -2.50 -6.86
C LEU A 82 7.06 -2.37 -8.32
N ILE A 83 7.91 -2.84 -9.24
CA ILE A 83 7.71 -2.69 -10.69
C ILE A 83 7.27 -4.02 -11.33
N ASN A 84 6.74 -3.95 -12.55
CA ASN A 84 6.32 -5.10 -13.36
C ASN A 84 5.16 -5.91 -12.76
N LEU A 85 4.34 -5.31 -11.90
CA LEU A 85 3.11 -5.95 -11.44
C LEU A 85 2.02 -5.91 -12.51
N PRO A 86 1.14 -6.92 -12.58
CA PRO A 86 0.04 -6.96 -13.53
C PRO A 86 -0.95 -5.79 -13.36
N ASP A 87 -1.43 -5.26 -14.48
CA ASP A 87 -2.44 -4.19 -14.52
C ASP A 87 -3.74 -4.56 -13.78
N ASN A 88 -4.12 -5.84 -13.78
CA ASN A 88 -5.30 -6.30 -13.06
C ASN A 88 -5.13 -6.30 -11.54
N VAL A 89 -3.93 -6.02 -11.02
CA VAL A 89 -3.66 -5.73 -9.61
C VAL A 89 -3.53 -4.23 -9.39
N THR A 90 -2.72 -3.56 -10.21
CA THR A 90 -2.37 -2.15 -9.93
C THR A 90 -3.48 -1.16 -10.28
N LYS A 91 -4.32 -1.45 -11.27
CA LYS A 91 -5.39 -0.54 -11.76
C LYS A 91 -6.70 -0.74 -11.01
N ARG A 92 -6.66 -0.57 -9.68
CA ARG A 92 -7.83 -0.70 -8.80
C ARG A 92 -7.87 0.35 -7.71
N TYR A 93 -9.09 0.74 -7.35
CA TYR A 93 -9.40 1.49 -6.14
C TYR A 93 -10.70 0.98 -5.52
N TRP A 94 -10.93 1.28 -4.24
CA TRP A 94 -12.02 0.75 -3.42
C TRP A 94 -12.15 -0.78 -3.44
N HIS A 95 -11.02 -1.47 -3.63
CA HIS A 95 -10.94 -2.92 -3.59
C HIS A 95 -10.69 -3.42 -2.17
N SER A 96 -10.83 -4.73 -1.96
CA SER A 96 -10.37 -5.41 -0.75
C SER A 96 -9.02 -6.06 -0.98
N LEU A 97 -8.13 -6.01 0.01
CA LEU A 97 -6.80 -6.60 -0.05
C LEU A 97 -6.56 -7.45 1.19
N SER A 98 -5.96 -8.63 1.00
CA SER A 98 -5.60 -9.56 2.07
C SER A 98 -4.28 -10.24 1.76
N VAL A 99 -3.62 -10.75 2.80
CA VAL A 99 -2.38 -11.51 2.67
C VAL A 99 -2.58 -12.93 3.20
N TRP A 100 -2.05 -13.90 2.45
CA TRP A 100 -1.94 -15.30 2.86
C TRP A 100 -0.47 -15.70 2.91
N SER A 101 0.05 -15.95 4.10
CA SER A 101 1.44 -16.39 4.29
C SER A 101 1.52 -17.90 4.11
N VAL A 102 2.04 -18.34 2.97
CA VAL A 102 2.29 -19.76 2.67
C VAL A 102 3.48 -20.26 3.48
N THR A 103 4.53 -19.44 3.58
CA THR A 103 5.72 -19.65 4.40
C THR A 103 6.13 -18.32 5.03
N PRO A 104 7.10 -18.29 5.97
CA PRO A 104 7.62 -17.03 6.51
C PRO A 104 8.17 -16.05 5.47
N THR A 105 8.51 -16.52 4.26
CA THR A 105 9.08 -15.70 3.18
C THR A 105 8.21 -15.65 1.93
N THR A 106 7.15 -16.47 1.86
CA THR A 106 6.25 -16.56 0.70
C THR A 106 4.87 -16.05 1.09
N ASN A 107 4.55 -14.85 0.61
CA ASN A 107 3.27 -14.19 0.86
C ASN A 107 2.50 -14.08 -0.44
N TRP A 108 1.26 -14.55 -0.44
CA TRP A 108 0.30 -14.32 -1.51
C TRP A 108 -0.54 -13.11 -1.16
N ILE A 109 -0.64 -12.17 -2.09
CA ILE A 109 -1.52 -11.02 -1.98
C ILE A 109 -2.77 -11.35 -2.76
N ILE A 110 -3.90 -11.30 -2.09
CA ILE A 110 -5.21 -11.62 -2.62
C ILE A 110 -6.01 -10.33 -2.65
N GLU A 111 -6.42 -9.93 -3.84
CA GLU A 111 -7.19 -8.73 -4.10
C GLU A 111 -8.55 -9.10 -4.68
N PHE A 112 -9.61 -8.46 -4.21
CA PHE A 112 -10.96 -8.72 -4.69
C PHE A 112 -11.73 -7.42 -4.95
N GLY A 113 -12.43 -7.41 -6.07
CA GLY A 113 -13.39 -6.38 -6.43
C GLY A 113 -12.77 -5.00 -6.69
N GLY A 114 -13.51 -3.95 -6.31
CA GLY A 114 -13.13 -2.54 -6.50
C GLY A 114 -13.63 -1.94 -7.81
N LYS A 115 -12.98 -0.88 -8.24
CA LYS A 115 -13.24 -0.18 -9.51
C LYS A 115 -11.95 0.03 -10.28
N ARG A 116 -12.04 0.01 -11.61
CA ARG A 116 -10.94 0.36 -12.51
C ARG A 116 -10.97 1.84 -12.90
N ASP A 117 -12.19 2.35 -13.04
CA ASP A 117 -12.52 3.73 -13.38
C ASP A 117 -13.94 4.04 -12.86
N VAL A 118 -14.44 5.25 -13.13
CA VAL A 118 -15.74 5.73 -12.65
C VAL A 118 -16.91 4.80 -13.03
N PHE A 119 -16.83 4.13 -14.18
CA PHE A 119 -17.91 3.34 -14.78
C PHE A 119 -17.70 1.83 -14.65
N THR A 120 -16.48 1.38 -14.39
CA THR A 120 -16.12 -0.04 -14.37
C THR A 120 -15.93 -0.56 -12.95
N THR A 121 -16.94 -1.25 -12.42
CA THR A 121 -16.82 -2.08 -11.21
C THR A 121 -16.18 -3.43 -11.53
N ILE A 122 -15.40 -3.95 -10.60
CA ILE A 122 -14.73 -5.23 -10.71
C ILE A 122 -15.31 -6.19 -9.65
N SER A 123 -15.45 -7.46 -10.01
CA SER A 123 -15.94 -8.53 -9.13
C SER A 123 -15.09 -9.80 -9.23
N ASP A 124 -13.90 -9.69 -9.81
CA ASP A 124 -12.94 -10.79 -9.91
C ASP A 124 -11.93 -10.75 -8.74
N THR A 125 -11.17 -11.84 -8.65
CA THR A 125 -10.04 -11.98 -7.72
C THR A 125 -8.74 -11.92 -8.50
N ALA A 126 -7.77 -11.15 -8.02
CA ALA A 126 -6.38 -11.22 -8.46
C ALA A 126 -5.52 -11.80 -7.33
N VAL A 127 -4.57 -12.67 -7.68
CA VAL A 127 -3.62 -13.25 -6.73
C VAL A 127 -2.21 -13.11 -7.29
N ILE A 128 -1.29 -12.60 -6.48
CA ILE A 128 0.12 -12.52 -6.80
C ILE A 128 0.97 -13.11 -5.68
N GLU A 129 2.11 -13.69 -6.06
CA GLU A 129 3.14 -14.09 -5.11
C GLU A 129 4.15 -12.95 -4.99
N LEU A 130 4.20 -12.30 -3.83
CA LEU A 130 4.96 -11.06 -3.65
C LEU A 130 6.47 -11.24 -3.80
N SER A 131 7.02 -12.40 -3.44
CA SER A 131 8.44 -12.75 -3.57
C SER A 131 8.95 -12.63 -5.01
N LYS A 132 8.09 -12.64 -6.02
CA LYS A 132 8.46 -12.44 -7.44
C LYS A 132 8.79 -10.99 -7.80
N TYR A 133 8.45 -10.04 -6.92
CA TYR A 133 8.55 -8.60 -7.19
C TYR A 133 9.41 -7.83 -6.17
N MET A 134 9.89 -8.50 -5.11
CA MET A 134 10.74 -7.91 -4.06
C MET A 134 12.21 -7.94 -4.45
#